data_AF-A0A0K0DPM1-F1
#
_entry.id   AF-A0A0K0DPM1-F1
#
_cell.length_a   1.000
_cell.length_b   1.000
_cell.length_c   1.000
_cell.angle_alpha   90.00
_cell.angle_beta   90.00
_cell.angle_gamma   90.00
#
_symmetry.space_group_name_H-M   'P 1'
#
loop_
_entity.id
_entity.type
_entity.pdbx_description
1 polymer ?
#
loop_
_entity_poly.entity_id
_entity_poly.type
_entity_poly.pdbx_seq_one_letter_code
_entity_poly.pdbx_strand_id
1 'polypeptide(L)'
;LRFVAVFYVPPNSDTVRKVNEIEPKLIEKCDGLKTKTGCVDLQITEVVTGFWPSPDGALPQDEPSCGFRNERCDYTMLIIAGSMFLLLLFIIIGVFVTVRMWYVLFMVNKWRIT
;
A
#
# COMPACT_ATOMS: atom_id res chain seq x y z
N LEU A 1 17.16 30.56 7.12
CA LEU A 1 17.45 29.14 6.80
C LEU A 1 18.62 28.73 7.69
N ARG A 2 18.42 27.78 8.61
CA ARG A 2 19.46 27.29 9.50
C ARG A 2 19.71 25.84 9.14
N PHE A 3 20.95 25.51 8.79
CA PHE A 3 21.37 24.16 8.46
C PHE A 3 21.52 23.36 9.77
N VAL A 4 20.97 22.14 9.79
CA VAL A 4 21.09 21.25 10.95
C VAL A 4 21.84 20.01 10.51
N ALA A 5 22.88 19.65 11.26
CA ALA A 5 23.68 18.46 11.01
C ALA A 5 23.42 17.42 12.11
N VAL A 6 23.31 16.16 11.72
CA VAL A 6 23.15 15.02 12.63
C VAL A 6 24.48 14.29 12.73
N PHE A 7 24.92 14.07 13.97
CA PHE A 7 26.17 13.39 14.29
C PHE A 7 25.88 12.07 14.99
N TYR A 8 26.61 11.02 14.62
CA TYR A 8 26.54 9.70 15.26
C TYR A 8 27.88 9.34 15.88
N VAL A 9 27.83 8.78 17.09
CA VAL A 9 29.00 8.26 17.82
C VAL A 9 28.88 6.74 17.89
N PRO A 10 29.75 5.99 17.19
CA PRO A 10 29.72 4.53 17.23
C PRO A 10 30.14 4.00 18.60
N PRO A 11 29.56 2.87 19.08
CA PRO A 11 29.94 2.28 20.37
C PRO A 11 31.37 1.74 20.43
N ASN A 12 32.00 1.49 19.27
CA ASN A 12 33.36 0.92 19.16
C ASN A 12 34.44 1.96 18.79
N SER A 13 34.11 3.25 18.71
CA SER A 13 35.09 4.29 18.38
C SER A 13 34.67 5.66 18.92
N ASP A 14 35.58 6.37 19.58
CA ASP A 14 35.35 7.73 20.12
C ASP A 14 35.28 8.84 19.05
N THR A 15 35.25 8.47 17.76
CA THR A 15 35.20 9.43 16.65
C THR A 15 33.76 9.78 16.29
N VAL A 16 33.39 11.05 16.41
CA VAL A 16 32.10 11.59 15.96
C VAL A 16 32.06 11.66 14.44
N ARG A 17 31.07 11.03 13.79
CA ARG A 17 30.89 11.10 12.33
C ARG A 17 29.64 11.92 12.00
N LYS A 18 29.77 12.90 11.10
CA LYS A 18 28.62 13.61 10.51
C LYS A 18 27.91 12.64 9.58
N VAL A 19 26.64 12.36 9.82
CA VAL A 19 25.90 11.34 9.07
C VAL A 19 25.00 12.00 8.04
N ASN A 20 24.18 12.97 8.46
CA ASN A 20 23.22 13.64 7.60
C ASN A 20 23.28 15.16 7.77
N GLU A 21 23.01 15.85 6.67
CA GLU A 21 22.78 17.29 6.62
C GLU A 21 21.34 17.53 6.18
N ILE A 22 20.63 18.39 6.92
CA ILE A 22 19.21 18.67 6.70
C ILE A 22 19.10 20.11 6.23
N GLU A 23 18.67 20.28 4.98
CA GLU A 23 18.44 21.58 4.36
C GLU A 23 16.93 21.84 4.17
N PRO A 24 16.38 22.88 4.83
CA PRO A 24 15.01 23.29 4.56
C PRO A 24 14.94 24.02 3.21
N LYS A 25 14.25 23.46 2.21
CA LYS A 25 13.93 24.12 0.95
C LYS A 25 12.53 24.70 0.99
N LEU A 26 12.40 25.95 0.57
CA LEU A 26 11.12 26.63 0.49
C LEU A 26 10.37 26.12 -0.76
N ILE A 27 9.15 25.61 -0.57
CA ILE A 27 8.32 25.15 -1.69
C ILE A 27 7.77 26.37 -2.43
N GLU A 28 7.98 26.44 -3.75
CA GLU A 28 7.39 27.50 -4.58
C GLU A 28 5.85 27.34 -4.64
N LYS A 29 5.11 28.47 -4.50
CA LYS A 29 3.63 28.54 -4.43
C LYS A 29 3.00 28.02 -3.12
N CYS A 30 3.71 28.11 -2.01
CA CYS A 30 3.18 27.66 -0.73
C CYS A 30 2.48 28.80 0.03
N ASP A 31 1.15 28.74 0.09
CA ASP A 31 0.29 29.71 0.78
C ASP A 31 0.04 29.25 2.23
N GLY A 32 1.06 29.45 3.08
CA GLY A 32 1.10 28.94 4.47
C GLY A 32 -0.01 29.46 5.39
N LEU A 33 -0.78 30.47 4.95
CA LEU A 33 -1.95 30.97 5.67
C LEU A 33 -3.16 30.02 5.58
N LYS A 34 -3.28 29.23 4.50
CA LYS A 34 -4.41 28.31 4.29
C LYS A 34 -4.23 26.95 4.96
N THR A 35 -3.02 26.41 4.96
CA THR A 35 -2.75 25.05 5.45
C THR A 35 -2.27 24.99 6.90
N LYS A 36 -1.93 26.13 7.54
CA LYS A 36 -1.32 26.21 8.88
C LYS A 36 -0.06 25.33 9.05
N THR A 37 0.53 24.86 7.95
CA THR A 37 1.76 24.07 7.91
C THR A 37 2.89 24.97 7.40
N GLY A 38 4.02 24.97 8.09
CA GLY A 38 5.22 25.69 7.64
C GLY A 38 5.64 25.19 6.26
N CYS A 39 5.77 26.10 5.30
CA CYS A 39 6.10 25.84 3.91
C CYS A 39 7.60 25.53 3.71
N VAL A 40 8.07 24.46 4.34
CA VAL A 40 9.45 23.99 4.25
C VAL A 40 9.44 22.50 3.96
N ASP A 41 10.09 22.12 2.87
CA ASP A 41 10.43 20.73 2.60
C ASP A 41 11.84 20.47 3.16
N LEU A 42 12.06 19.36 3.85
CA LEU A 42 13.33 19.05 4.48
C LEU A 42 14.09 18.09 3.56
N GLN A 43 15.06 18.62 2.81
CA GLN A 43 15.95 17.76 2.03
C GLN A 43 17.05 17.24 2.92
N ILE A 44 17.07 15.92 3.11
CA ILE A 44 18.09 15.21 3.86
C ILE A 44 19.15 14.74 2.87
N THR A 45 20.37 15.24 2.97
CA THR A 45 21.52 14.78 2.21
C THR A 45 22.40 13.90 3.09
N GLU A 46 22.60 12.65 2.67
CA GLU A 46 23.51 11.72 3.36
C GLU A 46 24.96 12.13 3.08
N VAL A 47 25.73 12.34 4.16
CA VAL A 47 27.18 12.63 4.09
C VAL A 47 27.99 11.33 4.18
N VAL A 48 27.38 10.26 4.70
CA VAL A 48 27.97 8.92 4.83
C VAL A 48 27.02 7.88 4.24
N THR A 49 27.48 7.13 3.24
CA THR A 49 26.72 6.05 2.61
C THR A 49 26.62 4.83 3.54
N GLY A 50 25.47 4.16 3.55
CA GLY A 50 25.30 2.90 4.29
C GLY A 50 25.11 3.03 5.80
N PHE A 51 24.70 4.21 6.29
CA PHE A 51 24.37 4.41 7.70
C PHE A 51 23.10 3.65 8.12
N TRP A 52 22.11 3.57 7.23
CA TRP A 52 20.82 2.98 7.57
C TRP A 52 20.91 1.45 7.62
N PRO A 53 20.23 0.80 8.58
CA PRO A 53 20.18 -0.67 8.69
C PRO A 53 19.34 -1.32 7.58
N SER A 54 19.01 -0.58 6.51
CA SER A 54 18.39 -1.08 5.30
C SER A 54 19.37 -2.02 4.58
N PRO A 55 18.89 -3.08 3.90
CA PRO A 55 19.74 -3.96 3.09
C PRO A 55 20.59 -3.19 2.07
N ASP A 56 20.05 -2.09 1.55
CA ASP A 56 20.71 -1.22 0.56
C ASP A 56 21.42 -0.02 1.19
N GLY A 57 21.42 0.12 2.53
CA GLY A 57 22.07 1.21 3.24
C GLY A 57 21.43 2.59 3.06
N ALA A 58 20.31 2.68 2.34
CA ALA A 58 19.59 3.91 2.04
C ALA A 58 18.60 4.31 3.13
N LEU A 59 18.34 5.63 3.23
CA LEU A 59 17.27 6.22 4.02
C LEU A 59 15.95 5.47 3.79
N PRO A 60 15.34 4.87 4.84
CA PRO A 60 14.03 4.26 4.72
C PRO A 60 12.99 5.31 4.32
N GLN A 61 11.98 4.91 3.55
CA GLN A 61 10.88 5.79 3.22
C GLN A 61 10.12 6.20 4.49
N ASP A 62 9.72 7.48 4.57
CA ASP A 62 8.96 8.03 5.70
C ASP A 62 7.60 7.33 5.91
N GLU A 63 7.03 6.79 4.83
CA GLU A 63 5.77 6.03 4.85
C GLU A 63 5.93 4.72 4.09
N PRO A 64 5.46 3.58 4.63
CA PRO A 64 5.50 2.31 3.92
C PRO A 64 4.60 2.35 2.68
N SER A 65 4.93 1.54 1.68
CA SER A 65 4.26 1.54 0.36
C SER A 65 2.74 1.29 0.39
N CYS A 66 2.24 0.60 1.42
CA CYS A 66 0.82 0.30 1.61
C CYS A 66 0.15 1.20 2.67
N GLY A 67 0.88 2.17 3.23
CA GLY A 67 0.44 2.93 4.40
C GLY A 67 0.55 2.13 5.70
N PHE A 68 0.48 2.80 6.85
CA PHE A 68 0.64 2.14 8.16
C PHE A 68 -0.56 1.30 8.57
N ARG A 69 -1.74 1.61 8.00
CA ARG A 69 -3.02 0.94 8.28
C ARG A 69 -3.62 0.36 7.02
N ASN A 70 -2.79 0.03 6.03
CA ASN A 70 -3.23 -0.60 4.79
C ASN A 70 -4.19 0.27 3.97
N GLU A 71 -4.14 1.60 4.16
CA GLU A 71 -5.03 2.59 3.57
C GLU A 71 -4.71 2.93 2.12
N ARG A 72 -3.45 2.74 1.69
CA ARG A 72 -3.00 3.02 0.31
C ARG A 72 -2.83 1.78 -0.54
N CYS A 73 -3.11 0.60 0.00
CA CYS A 73 -3.04 -0.63 -0.77
C CYS A 73 -4.12 -0.69 -1.85
N ASP A 74 -3.71 -1.08 -3.06
CA ASP A 74 -4.65 -1.32 -4.16
C ASP A 74 -5.27 -2.72 -4.03
N TYR A 75 -6.55 -2.76 -3.62
CA TYR A 75 -7.33 -3.99 -3.49
C TYR A 75 -8.16 -4.34 -4.72
N THR A 76 -8.11 -3.52 -5.79
CA THR A 76 -8.99 -3.69 -6.95
C THR A 76 -8.84 -5.07 -7.58
N MET A 77 -7.60 -5.56 -7.72
CA MET A 77 -7.32 -6.87 -8.29
C MET A 77 -7.92 -8.02 -7.48
N LEU A 78 -7.87 -7.94 -6.14
CA LEU A 78 -8.43 -8.94 -5.24
C LEU A 78 -9.96 -8.95 -5.31
N ILE A 79 -10.58 -7.76 -5.36
CA ILE A 79 -12.03 -7.61 -5.48
C ILE A 79 -12.53 -8.19 -6.81
N ILE A 80 -11.85 -7.87 -7.91
CA ILE A 80 -12.19 -8.37 -9.24
C ILE A 80 -12.08 -9.91 -9.28
N ALA A 81 -10.97 -10.48 -8.79
CA ALA A 81 -10.79 -11.93 -8.75
C ALA A 81 -11.88 -12.63 -7.90
N GLY A 82 -12.18 -12.09 -6.72
CA GLY A 82 -13.23 -12.64 -5.85
C GLY A 82 -14.62 -12.58 -6.49
N SER A 83 -14.97 -11.47 -7.13
CA SER A 83 -16.26 -11.32 -7.81
C SER A 83 -16.42 -12.28 -9.00
N MET A 84 -15.37 -12.46 -9.81
CA MET A 84 -15.39 -13.44 -10.90
C MET A 84 -15.61 -14.86 -10.41
N PHE A 85 -14.90 -15.25 -9.34
CA PHE A 85 -15.04 -16.58 -8.76
C PHE A 85 -16.45 -16.84 -8.24
N LEU A 86 -17.04 -15.87 -7.53
CA LEU A 86 -18.41 -15.98 -7.02
C LEU A 86 -19.43 -16.10 -8.15
N LEU A 87 -19.28 -15.30 -9.22
CA LEU A 87 -20.18 -15.39 -10.38
C LEU A 87 -20.12 -16.78 -11.04
N LEU A 88 -18.94 -17.36 -11.20
CA LEU A 88 -18.79 -18.71 -11.73
C LEU A 88 -19.49 -19.76 -10.85
N LEU A 89 -19.36 -19.66 -9.52
CA LEU A 89 -20.06 -20.54 -8.60
C LEU A 89 -21.58 -20.41 -8.75
N PHE A 90 -22.11 -19.20 -8.82
CA PHE A 90 -23.54 -18.97 -9.03
C PHE A 90 -24.04 -19.54 -10.35
N ILE A 91 -23.25 -19.46 -11.43
CA ILE A 91 -23.60 -20.06 -12.72
C ILE A 91 -23.66 -21.58 -12.60
N ILE A 92 -22.65 -22.21 -11.99
CA ILE A 92 -22.61 -23.67 -11.81
C ILE A 92 -23.82 -24.14 -11.01
N ILE A 93 -24.12 -23.47 -9.90
CA ILE A 93 -25.28 -23.77 -9.05
C ILE A 93 -26.58 -23.55 -9.83
N GLY A 94 -26.71 -22.44 -10.56
CA GLY A 94 -27.88 -22.14 -11.37
C GLY A 94 -28.15 -23.18 -12.46
N VAL A 95 -27.10 -23.62 -13.17
CA VAL A 95 -27.21 -24.70 -14.15
C VAL A 95 -27.59 -26.01 -13.47
N PHE A 96 -26.97 -26.35 -12.35
CA PHE A 96 -27.32 -27.57 -11.63
C PHE A 96 -28.79 -27.58 -11.19
N VAL A 97 -29.29 -26.48 -10.61
CA VAL A 97 -30.68 -26.36 -10.15
C VAL A 97 -31.65 -26.43 -11.32
N THR A 98 -31.41 -25.70 -12.40
CA THR A 98 -32.29 -25.70 -13.58
C THR A 98 -32.38 -27.09 -14.20
N VAL A 99 -31.25 -27.78 -14.35
CA VAL A 99 -31.20 -29.18 -14.82
C VAL A 99 -32.00 -30.10 -13.90
N ARG A 100 -31.82 -30.00 -12.58
CA ARG A 100 -32.56 -30.81 -11.61
C ARG A 100 -34.07 -30.54 -11.65
N MET A 101 -34.47 -29.28 -11.72
CA MET A 101 -35.87 -28.88 -11.84
C MET A 101 -36.48 -29.42 -13.13
N TRP A 102 -35.77 -29.35 -14.24
CA TRP A 102 -36.23 -29.86 -15.53
C TRP A 102 -36.44 -31.37 -15.51
N TYR A 103 -35.51 -32.14 -14.93
CA TYR A 103 -35.66 -33.58 -14.74
C TYR A 103 -36.89 -33.94 -13.90
N VAL A 104 -37.12 -33.23 -12.79
CA VAL A 104 -38.28 -33.48 -11.92
C VAL A 104 -39.59 -33.15 -12.64
N LEU A 105 -39.68 -31.99 -13.28
CA LEU A 105 -40.86 -31.59 -14.06
C LEU A 105 -41.16 -32.56 -15.20
N PHE A 106 -40.12 -33.03 -15.91
CA PHE A 106 -40.26 -34.01 -16.97
C PHE A 106 -40.83 -35.35 -16.45
N MET A 107 -40.34 -35.85 -15.32
CA MET A 107 -40.87 -37.07 -14.71
C MET A 107 -42.33 -36.91 -14.26
N VAL A 108 -42.68 -35.78 -13.64
CA VAL A 108 -44.08 -35.49 -13.22
C VAL A 108 -45.01 -35.43 -14.43
N ASN A 109 -44.60 -34.74 -15.51
CA ASN A 109 -45.41 -34.66 -16.72
C ASN A 109 -45.54 -36.01 -17.44
N LYS A 110 -44.50 -36.85 -17.41
CA LYS A 110 -44.54 -38.19 -18.01
C LYS A 110 -45.49 -39.15 -17.27
N TRP A 111 -45.49 -39.15 -15.94
CA TRP A 111 -46.42 -39.94 -15.12
C TRP A 111 -47.88 -39.48 -15.24
N ARG A 112 -48.15 -38.22 -15.62
CA ARG A 112 -49.52 -37.71 -15.81
C ARG A 112 -50.19 -38.18 -17.11
N ILE A 113 -49.41 -38.67 -18.08
CA ILE A 113 -49.89 -39.02 -19.43
C ILE A 113 -50.06 -40.55 -19.60
N THR A 114 -49.59 -41.35 -18.64
CA THR A 114 -49.77 -42.82 -18.60
C THR A 114 -50.85 -43.18 -17.57
#